data_AF-A0A485MG71-F1
#
_entry.id   AF-A0A485MG71-F1
#
_cell.length_a   1.000
_cell.length_b   1.000
_cell.length_c   1.000
_cell.angle_alpha   90.00
_cell.angle_beta   90.00
_cell.angle_gamma   90.00
#
_symmetry.space_group_name_H-M   'P 1'
#
loop_
_entity.id
_entity.type
_entity.pdbx_description
1 polymer ?
#
loop_
_entity_poly.entity_id
_entity_poly.type
_entity_poly.pdbx_seq_one_letter_code
_entity_poly.pdbx_strand_id
1 'polypeptide(L)'
;MSKEDYMNTSVQEPPLDYSFRSIHVIQDLTSEEPRTGLRPLRHSKSGKSLTQSLWLNNNVLNDLKDFSHVVSLLLEHPENLAWIDLSFNDLTSIDPVLTTFFNLSVLYLHGNSIQRLGEVNKLAVLPRLRSLTLHGNPIEEEKGYR
;
A
#
# COMPACT_ATOMS: atom_id res chain seq x y z
N MET A 1 24.51 -3.31 -11.05
CA MET A 1 23.89 -2.14 -10.40
C MET A 1 24.99 -1.30 -9.79
N SER A 2 25.21 -0.09 -10.31
CA SER A 2 26.23 0.83 -9.80
C SER A 2 25.70 1.59 -8.59
N LYS A 3 26.61 2.01 -7.71
CA LYS A 3 26.32 2.81 -6.50
C LYS A 3 25.71 4.19 -6.81
N GLU A 4 25.67 4.60 -8.08
CA GLU A 4 25.11 5.88 -8.52
C GLU A 4 23.57 5.88 -8.52
N ASP A 5 22.93 4.72 -8.72
CA ASP A 5 21.46 4.61 -8.64
C ASP A 5 20.94 4.78 -7.20
N TYR A 6 21.83 4.66 -6.20
CA TYR A 6 21.52 4.88 -4.78
C TYR A 6 21.50 6.36 -4.37
N MET A 7 22.02 7.28 -5.20
CA MET A 7 22.35 8.65 -4.79
C MET A 7 21.39 9.74 -5.26
N ASN A 8 20.15 9.39 -5.62
CA ASN A 8 19.10 10.39 -5.87
C ASN A 8 17.90 10.25 -4.91
N THR A 9 18.17 10.05 -3.62
CA THR A 9 17.17 9.90 -2.56
C THR A 9 16.64 11.25 -2.01
N SER A 10 16.92 12.39 -2.64
CA SER A 10 16.54 13.69 -2.09
C SER A 10 15.14 14.17 -2.49
N VAL A 11 14.46 13.50 -3.43
CA VAL A 11 13.10 13.85 -3.82
C VAL A 11 12.22 12.62 -3.66
N GLN A 12 11.49 12.56 -2.55
CA GLN A 12 10.42 11.58 -2.37
C GLN A 12 9.43 11.75 -3.52
N GLU A 13 9.26 10.76 -4.40
CA GLU A 13 8.28 10.81 -5.50
C GLU A 13 6.85 10.91 -4.96
N PRO A 14 5.90 11.49 -5.71
CA PRO A 14 4.52 11.53 -5.25
C PRO A 14 3.95 10.10 -5.21
N PRO A 15 2.86 9.86 -4.47
CA PRO A 15 2.22 8.55 -4.46
C PRO A 15 1.69 8.19 -5.84
N LEU A 16 1.71 6.89 -6.14
CA LEU A 16 0.90 6.32 -7.21
C LEU A 16 -0.53 6.25 -6.67
N ASP A 17 -1.36 7.19 -7.09
CA ASP A 17 -2.65 7.49 -6.47
C ASP A 17 -3.81 6.81 -7.23
N TYR A 18 -4.31 5.70 -6.70
CA TYR A 18 -5.51 5.01 -7.18
C TYR A 18 -6.71 5.22 -6.24
N SER A 19 -6.70 6.30 -5.45
CA SER A 19 -7.83 6.60 -4.58
C SER A 19 -9.08 6.96 -5.39
N PHE A 20 -10.28 6.63 -4.88
CA PHE A 20 -11.55 6.98 -5.55
C PHE A 20 -11.65 6.53 -7.02
N ARG A 21 -11.05 5.38 -7.35
CA ARG A 21 -11.09 4.81 -8.71
C ARG A 21 -12.10 3.68 -8.85
N SER A 22 -12.86 3.39 -7.79
CA SER A 22 -13.78 2.24 -7.76
C SER A 22 -13.05 0.94 -8.07
N ILE A 23 -11.86 0.76 -7.50
CA ILE A 23 -11.09 -0.49 -7.62
C ILE A 23 -11.83 -1.58 -6.85
N HIS A 24 -12.19 -2.67 -7.53
CA HIS A 24 -12.88 -3.82 -6.94
C HIS A 24 -11.91 -4.98 -6.68
N VAL A 25 -10.94 -5.15 -7.57
CA VAL A 25 -9.87 -6.13 -7.47
C VAL A 25 -8.54 -5.51 -7.84
N ILE A 26 -7.44 -6.05 -7.31
CA ILE A 26 -6.09 -5.52 -7.56
C ILE A 26 -5.75 -5.44 -9.06
N GLN A 27 -6.28 -6.35 -9.89
CA GLN A 27 -6.04 -6.37 -11.34
C GLN A 27 -6.55 -5.12 -12.04
N ASP A 28 -7.57 -4.44 -11.49
CA ASP A 28 -8.11 -3.21 -12.07
C ASP A 28 -7.04 -2.12 -12.20
N LEU A 29 -6.01 -2.14 -11.35
CA LEU A 29 -4.89 -1.18 -11.40
C LEU A 29 -4.10 -1.24 -12.72
N THR A 30 -4.18 -2.35 -13.45
CA THR A 30 -3.49 -2.51 -14.75
C THR A 30 -4.22 -1.83 -15.90
N SER A 31 -5.51 -1.53 -15.75
CA SER A 31 -6.34 -0.86 -16.76
C SER A 31 -6.77 0.54 -16.34
N GLU A 32 -6.85 0.80 -15.03
CA GLU A 32 -7.24 2.10 -14.49
C GLU A 32 -6.09 3.11 -14.54
N GLU A 33 -6.44 4.37 -14.82
CA GLU A 33 -5.46 5.46 -14.79
C GLU A 33 -5.34 6.03 -13.36
N PRO A 34 -4.13 6.13 -12.79
CA PRO A 34 -3.95 6.78 -11.49
C PRO A 34 -4.33 8.26 -11.56
N ARG A 35 -4.78 8.81 -10.44
CA ARG A 35 -5.07 10.23 -10.28
C ARG A 35 -3.79 11.05 -10.41
N THR A 36 -3.92 12.19 -11.06
CA THR A 36 -2.82 13.14 -11.23
C THR A 36 -2.80 14.13 -10.07
N GLY A 37 -1.71 14.11 -9.30
CA GLY A 37 -1.44 15.12 -8.28
C GLY A 37 -0.85 16.41 -8.87
N LEU A 38 -0.66 17.42 -8.02
CA LEU A 38 -0.02 18.70 -8.39
C LEU A 38 1.41 18.53 -8.90
N ARG A 39 2.11 17.51 -8.40
CA ARG A 39 3.44 17.14 -8.88
C ARG A 39 3.33 15.85 -9.70
N PRO A 40 3.77 15.85 -10.97
CA PRO A 40 3.78 14.65 -11.80
C PRO A 40 4.66 13.55 -11.19
N LEU A 41 4.17 12.31 -11.26
CA LEU A 41 4.93 11.12 -10.88
C LEU A 41 5.97 10.80 -11.97
N ARG A 42 7.23 10.60 -11.55
CA ARG A 42 8.29 10.17 -12.47
C ARG A 42 8.18 8.69 -12.79
N HIS A 43 8.53 8.37 -14.03
CA HIS A 43 8.57 7.01 -14.57
C HIS A 43 9.98 6.68 -15.05
N SER A 44 10.35 5.40 -14.99
CA SER A 44 11.59 4.87 -15.54
C SER A 44 11.50 4.75 -17.07
N LYS A 45 12.60 4.36 -17.72
CA LYS A 45 12.61 4.08 -19.16
C LYS A 45 11.70 2.91 -19.55
N SER A 46 11.36 2.02 -18.62
CA SER A 46 10.45 0.90 -18.83
C SER A 46 8.97 1.31 -18.72
N GLY A 47 8.70 2.56 -18.34
CA GLY A 47 7.35 3.09 -18.11
C GLY A 47 6.82 2.87 -16.69
N LYS A 48 7.56 2.16 -15.82
CA LYS A 48 7.14 1.91 -14.44
C LYS A 48 7.37 3.11 -13.53
N SER A 49 6.52 3.30 -12.53
CA SER A 49 6.60 4.42 -11.61
C SER A 49 7.78 4.28 -10.64
N LEU A 50 8.41 5.42 -10.32
CA LEU A 50 9.58 5.51 -9.44
C LEU A 50 9.21 5.88 -7.99
N THR A 51 8.02 5.51 -7.52
CA THR A 51 7.53 5.85 -6.18
C THR A 51 7.74 4.76 -5.15
N GLN A 52 7.63 5.16 -3.88
CA GLN A 52 7.64 4.30 -2.70
C GLN A 52 6.28 4.31 -1.98
N SER A 53 5.29 4.98 -2.57
CA SER A 53 3.97 5.17 -1.96
C SER A 53 2.87 4.74 -2.94
N LEU A 54 1.96 3.88 -2.48
CA LEU A 54 0.79 3.42 -3.23
C LEU A 54 -0.47 3.74 -2.44
N TRP A 55 -1.36 4.53 -3.03
CA TRP A 55 -2.64 4.88 -2.42
C TRP A 55 -3.79 4.17 -3.12
N LEU A 56 -4.55 3.41 -2.35
CA LEU A 56 -5.69 2.60 -2.79
C LEU A 56 -6.94 2.91 -1.95
N ASN A 57 -6.93 4.02 -1.23
CA ASN A 57 -8.00 4.38 -0.31
C ASN A 57 -9.28 4.84 -1.02
N ASN A 58 -10.43 4.71 -0.35
CA ASN A 58 -11.74 5.02 -0.93
C ASN A 58 -12.04 4.21 -2.20
N ASN A 59 -11.90 2.90 -2.08
CA ASN A 59 -12.26 1.91 -3.10
C ASN A 59 -13.14 0.83 -2.45
N VAL A 60 -13.32 -0.34 -3.09
CA VAL A 60 -14.19 -1.43 -2.61
C VAL A 60 -13.44 -2.77 -2.59
N LEU A 61 -12.14 -2.72 -2.28
CA LEU A 61 -11.29 -3.90 -2.17
C LEU A 61 -11.69 -4.73 -0.94
N ASN A 62 -11.90 -6.03 -1.12
CA ASN A 62 -12.17 -6.97 -0.02
C ASN A 62 -11.05 -8.00 0.20
N ASP A 63 -10.11 -8.13 -0.74
CA ASP A 63 -8.88 -8.91 -0.61
C ASP A 63 -7.70 -8.23 -1.35
N LEU A 64 -6.50 -8.78 -1.21
CA LEU A 64 -5.28 -8.33 -1.89
C LEU A 64 -4.71 -9.42 -2.80
N LYS A 65 -5.58 -10.20 -3.45
CA LYS A 65 -5.15 -11.26 -4.37
C LYS A 65 -4.29 -10.68 -5.49
N ASP A 66 -3.19 -11.37 -5.79
CA ASP A 66 -2.21 -10.99 -6.83
C ASP A 66 -1.51 -9.62 -6.61
N PHE A 67 -1.61 -9.04 -5.41
CA PHE A 67 -1.03 -7.73 -5.07
C PHE A 67 0.46 -7.62 -5.43
N SER A 68 1.28 -8.58 -5.01
CA SER A 68 2.71 -8.56 -5.32
C SER A 68 2.98 -8.60 -6.83
N HIS A 69 2.17 -9.35 -7.59
CA HIS A 69 2.34 -9.45 -9.03
C HIS A 69 1.98 -8.11 -9.70
N VAL A 70 0.81 -7.55 -9.41
CA VAL A 70 0.38 -6.29 -10.02
C VAL A 70 1.28 -5.12 -9.63
N VAL A 71 1.68 -5.02 -8.36
CA VAL A 71 2.64 -3.99 -7.91
C VAL A 71 3.97 -4.11 -8.66
N SER A 72 4.44 -5.32 -8.99
CA SER A 72 5.65 -5.51 -9.80
C SER A 72 5.52 -5.06 -11.26
N LEU A 73 4.29 -5.01 -11.79
CA LEU A 73 4.01 -4.47 -13.12
C LEU A 73 4.03 -2.93 -13.11
N LEU A 74 3.56 -2.32 -12.02
CA LEU A 74 3.40 -0.86 -11.89
C LEU A 74 4.68 -0.14 -11.44
N LEU A 75 5.43 -0.73 -10.50
CA LEU A 75 6.58 -0.07 -9.85
C LEU A 75 7.91 -0.60 -10.36
N GLU A 76 8.87 0.29 -10.56
CA GLU A 76 10.23 -0.11 -10.95
C GLU A 76 10.94 -0.86 -9.81
N HIS A 77 10.69 -0.42 -8.56
CA HIS A 77 11.29 -0.98 -7.34
C HIS A 77 10.20 -1.29 -6.30
N PRO A 78 9.38 -2.33 -6.52
CA PRO A 78 8.30 -2.70 -5.59
C PRO A 78 8.80 -3.02 -4.18
N GLU A 79 10.03 -3.52 -4.04
CA GLU A 79 10.70 -3.80 -2.77
C GLU A 79 10.96 -2.54 -1.94
N ASN A 80 10.93 -1.35 -2.56
CA ASN A 80 11.13 -0.07 -1.89
C ASN A 80 9.82 0.56 -1.39
N LEU A 81 8.66 -0.10 -1.56
CA LEU A 81 7.40 0.39 -1.00
C LEU A 81 7.53 0.62 0.50
N ALA A 82 7.28 1.87 0.90
CA ALA A 82 7.42 2.37 2.26
C ALA A 82 6.09 2.88 2.83
N TRP A 83 5.10 3.18 1.98
CA TRP A 83 3.77 3.63 2.37
C TRP A 83 2.69 2.99 1.50
N ILE A 84 1.77 2.28 2.14
CA ILE A 84 0.54 1.78 1.51
C ILE A 84 -0.66 2.38 2.25
N ASP A 85 -1.58 3.00 1.51
CA ASP A 85 -2.87 3.45 2.03
C ASP A 85 -4.00 2.57 1.48
N LEU A 86 -4.61 1.77 2.36
CA LEU A 86 -5.75 0.90 2.07
C LEU A 86 -7.00 1.34 2.85
N SER A 87 -7.00 2.55 3.42
CA SER A 87 -8.13 3.05 4.21
C SER A 87 -9.42 3.17 3.38
N PHE A 88 -10.59 3.08 4.02
CA PHE A 88 -11.88 3.17 3.33
C PHE A 88 -12.00 2.15 2.18
N ASN A 89 -11.88 0.87 2.54
CA ASN A 89 -12.12 -0.30 1.69
C ASN A 89 -12.98 -1.31 2.49
N ASP A 90 -13.16 -2.52 1.96
CA ASP A 90 -13.98 -3.58 2.56
C ASP A 90 -13.13 -4.76 3.09
N LEU A 91 -11.86 -4.53 3.44
CA LEU A 91 -10.95 -5.59 3.88
C LEU A 91 -11.42 -6.18 5.22
N THR A 92 -11.58 -7.51 5.27
CA THR A 92 -12.00 -8.21 6.51
C THR A 92 -10.82 -8.78 7.31
N SER A 93 -9.63 -8.77 6.72
CA SER A 93 -8.41 -9.36 7.25
C SER A 93 -7.18 -8.59 6.75
N ILE A 94 -6.05 -8.73 7.44
CA ILE A 94 -4.75 -8.23 6.99
C ILE A 94 -4.09 -9.35 6.20
N ASP A 95 -3.95 -9.17 4.89
CA ASP A 95 -3.37 -10.16 4.00
C ASP A 95 -1.85 -10.34 4.27
N PRO A 96 -1.34 -11.58 4.41
CA PRO A 96 0.08 -11.86 4.59
C PRO A 96 0.98 -11.29 3.48
N VAL A 97 0.48 -11.00 2.28
CA VAL A 97 1.26 -10.36 1.21
C VAL A 97 1.89 -9.05 1.67
N LEU A 98 1.24 -8.30 2.57
CA LEU A 98 1.77 -7.06 3.12
C LEU A 98 3.07 -7.27 3.93
N THR A 99 3.27 -8.47 4.48
CA THR A 99 4.47 -8.82 5.25
C THR A 99 5.72 -9.01 4.37
N THR A 100 5.54 -9.07 3.04
CA THR A 100 6.65 -9.22 2.08
C THR A 100 7.35 -7.90 1.78
N PHE A 101 6.73 -6.76 2.10
CA PHE A 101 7.29 -5.42 1.87
C PHE A 101 8.10 -4.97 3.09
N PHE A 102 9.31 -5.49 3.26
CA PHE A 102 10.17 -5.21 4.43
C PHE A 102 10.52 -3.74 4.66
N ASN A 103 10.36 -2.90 3.64
CA ASN A 103 10.56 -1.45 3.72
C ASN A 103 9.32 -0.67 4.17
N LEU A 104 8.16 -1.33 4.30
CA LEU A 104 6.91 -0.71 4.70
C LEU A 104 7.05 -0.06 6.08
N SER A 105 6.79 1.24 6.11
CA SER A 105 6.93 2.08 7.30
C SER A 105 5.61 2.72 7.73
N VAL A 106 4.70 2.91 6.78
CA VAL A 106 3.36 3.48 6.97
C VAL A 106 2.33 2.55 6.31
N LEU A 107 1.35 2.10 7.10
CA LEU A 107 0.24 1.29 6.62
C LEU A 107 -1.08 1.84 7.17
N TYR A 108 -1.96 2.31 6.29
CA TYR A 108 -3.29 2.78 6.70
C TYR A 108 -4.34 1.74 6.35
N LEU A 109 -5.06 1.28 7.37
CA LEU A 109 -6.13 0.27 7.28
C LEU A 109 -7.43 0.75 7.96
N HIS A 110 -7.53 2.02 8.35
CA HIS A 110 -8.72 2.55 9.01
C HIS A 110 -9.93 2.55 8.06
N GLY A 111 -11.15 2.46 8.60
CA GLY A 111 -12.37 2.39 7.78
C GLY A 111 -12.43 1.14 6.90
N ASN A 112 -12.09 -0.02 7.46
CA ASN A 112 -12.24 -1.33 6.82
C ASN A 112 -13.15 -2.22 7.71
N SER A 113 -13.23 -3.52 7.40
CA SER A 113 -14.03 -4.51 8.13
C SER A 113 -13.20 -5.52 8.93
N ILE A 114 -12.01 -5.13 9.41
CA ILE A 114 -11.09 -6.00 10.16
C ILE A 114 -11.64 -6.23 11.58
N GLN A 115 -11.79 -7.50 11.98
CA GLN A 115 -12.51 -7.86 13.21
C GLN A 115 -11.65 -8.39 14.35
N ARG A 116 -10.43 -8.86 14.08
CA ARG A 116 -9.65 -9.65 15.06
C ARG A 116 -8.26 -9.08 15.31
N LEU A 117 -7.85 -8.97 16.57
CA LEU A 117 -6.49 -8.61 17.01
C LEU A 117 -5.42 -9.53 16.45
N GLY A 118 -5.75 -10.82 16.23
CA GLY A 118 -4.86 -11.79 15.60
C GLY A 118 -4.36 -11.39 14.21
N GLU A 119 -5.10 -10.53 13.50
CA GLU A 119 -4.70 -10.01 12.19
C GLU A 119 -3.49 -9.08 12.29
N VAL A 120 -3.41 -8.29 13.36
CA VAL A 120 -2.31 -7.33 13.59
C VAL A 120 -1.00 -8.05 13.88
N ASN A 121 -1.04 -9.23 14.52
CA ASN A 121 0.15 -10.03 14.81
C ASN A 121 0.95 -10.40 13.56
N LYS A 122 0.29 -10.51 12.39
CA LYS A 122 0.95 -10.77 11.11
C LYS A 122 1.98 -9.69 10.77
N LEU A 123 1.73 -8.45 11.17
CA LEU A 123 2.58 -7.29 10.88
C LEU A 123 3.83 -7.20 11.76
N ALA A 124 3.94 -8.01 12.83
CA ALA A 124 5.08 -7.98 13.75
C ALA A 124 6.43 -8.32 13.09
N VAL A 125 6.39 -8.98 11.91
CA VAL A 125 7.59 -9.32 11.14
C VAL A 125 8.17 -8.14 10.35
N LEU A 126 7.44 -7.03 10.23
CA LEU A 126 7.86 -5.85 9.45
C LEU A 126 8.79 -4.95 10.29
N PRO A 127 10.11 -4.93 10.02
CA PRO A 127 11.09 -4.29 10.91
C PRO A 127 11.06 -2.76 10.88
N ARG A 128 10.38 -2.16 9.89
CA ARG A 128 10.35 -0.72 9.66
C ARG A 128 8.97 -0.09 9.87
N LEU A 129 7.94 -0.89 10.18
CA LEU A 129 6.59 -0.39 10.38
C LEU A 129 6.53 0.50 11.63
N ARG A 130 6.18 1.77 11.44
CA ARG A 130 6.16 2.79 12.51
C ARG A 130 4.80 3.48 12.64
N SER A 131 4.03 3.51 11.56
CA SER A 131 2.70 4.10 11.53
C SER A 131 1.70 3.07 11.03
N LEU A 132 0.71 2.77 11.88
CA LEU A 132 -0.40 1.87 11.60
C LEU A 132 -1.69 2.52 12.11
N THR A 133 -2.72 2.59 11.26
CA THR A 133 -4.04 3.05 11.67
C THR A 133 -5.06 1.95 11.46
N LEU A 134 -5.87 1.66 12.49
CA LEU A 134 -6.92 0.64 12.45
C LEU A 134 -8.30 1.16 12.85
N HIS A 135 -8.44 2.45 13.13
CA HIS A 135 -9.71 2.98 13.63
C HIS A 135 -10.86 2.86 12.62
N GLY A 136 -12.10 2.86 13.08
CA GLY A 136 -13.25 2.61 12.20
C GLY A 136 -13.26 1.19 11.60
N ASN A 137 -12.65 0.23 12.29
CA ASN A 137 -12.80 -1.20 12.03
C ASN A 137 -13.50 -1.87 13.24
N PRO A 138 -14.23 -2.97 13.07
CA PRO A 138 -14.86 -3.68 14.19
C PRO A 138 -13.87 -4.13 15.30
N ILE A 139 -12.59 -4.33 14.98
CA ILE A 139 -11.51 -4.65 15.93
C ILE A 139 -11.41 -3.64 17.09
N GLU A 140 -11.89 -2.41 16.93
CA GLU A 140 -11.89 -1.39 18.00
C GLU A 140 -12.73 -1.80 19.22
N GLU A 141 -13.69 -2.70 19.03
CA GLU A 141 -14.55 -3.23 20.10
C GLU A 141 -13.91 -4.43 20.83
N GLU A 142 -12.81 -4.98 20.32
CA GLU A 142 -12.14 -6.13 20.92
C GLU A 142 -11.35 -5.72 22.18
N LYS A 143 -11.47 -6.54 23.24
CA LYS A 143 -10.73 -6.32 24.48
C LYS A 143 -9.23 -6.40 24.22
N GLY A 144 -8.50 -5.34 24.55
CA GLY A 144 -7.04 -5.27 24.36
C GLY A 144 -6.60 -4.54 23.09
N TYR A 145 -7.50 -3.80 22.43
CA TYR A 145 -7.20 -2.98 21.25
C TYR A 145 -6.19 -1.85 21.50
N ARG A 146 -6.14 -1.28 22.70
CA ARG A 146 -5.23 -0.17 23.06
C ARG A 146 -4.06 -0.64 23.92
#